data_AF-A0A0S8KSG6-F1
#
_entry.id   AF-A0A0S8KSG6-F1
#
_cell.length_a   1.000
_cell.length_b   1.000
_cell.length_c   1.000
_cell.angle_alpha   90.00
_cell.angle_beta   90.00
_cell.angle_gamma   90.00
#
_symmetry.space_group_name_H-M   'P 1'
#
loop_
_entity.id
_entity.type
_entity.pdbx_description
1 polymer ?
#
loop_
_entity_poly.entity_id
_entity_poly.type
_entity_poly.pdbx_seq_one_letter_code
_entity_poly.pdbx_strand_id
1 'polypeptide(L)'
;MINPMFMLFFAIFCSVAGQILMKIGMDQVGGIDQFSLPLLTQMLFNPFVFSGIASYGVGFIAYLFALSKLDQSFAYPMFSLGYVLVAVFNWVFLHEPFSATRLAGVIVIVFGVWLLGR
;
A
#
# COMPACT_ATOMS: atom_id res chain seq x y z
N MET A 1 4.75 -10.42 24.59
CA MET A 1 3.45 -10.11 23.94
C MET A 1 3.72 -9.18 22.76
N ILE A 2 3.35 -9.53 21.53
CA ILE A 2 3.60 -8.63 20.38
C ILE A 2 2.64 -7.42 20.47
N ASN A 3 3.20 -6.21 20.34
CA ASN A 3 2.46 -4.96 20.43
C ASN A 3 1.59 -4.76 19.16
N PRO A 4 0.27 -4.51 19.28
CA PRO A 4 -0.61 -4.36 18.12
C PRO A 4 -0.25 -3.17 17.23
N MET A 5 0.34 -2.11 17.78
CA MET A 5 0.81 -0.96 16.98
C MET A 5 1.93 -1.38 16.02
N PHE A 6 2.87 -2.20 16.50
CA PHE A 6 3.93 -2.73 15.66
C PHE A 6 3.38 -3.59 14.52
N MET A 7 2.39 -4.44 14.81
CA MET A 7 1.70 -5.25 13.79
C MET A 7 1.00 -4.38 12.74
N LEU A 8 0.38 -3.28 13.16
CA LEU A 8 -0.28 -2.34 12.26
C LEU A 8 0.72 -1.61 11.36
N PHE A 9 1.81 -1.08 11.92
CA PHE A 9 2.86 -0.44 11.11
C PHE A 9 3.53 -1.42 10.14
N PHE A 10 3.79 -2.65 10.59
CA PHE A 10 4.31 -3.70 9.73
C PHE A 10 3.33 -4.04 8.60
N ALA A 11 2.03 -4.15 8.90
CA ALA A 11 0.99 -4.37 7.91
C ALA A 11 0.99 -3.27 6.83
N ILE A 12 0.99 -2.01 7.27
CA ILE A 12 1.03 -0.85 6.36
C ILE A 12 2.29 -0.90 5.48
N PHE A 13 3.46 -1.17 6.07
CA PHE A 13 4.71 -1.26 5.32
C PHE A 13 4.68 -2.37 4.27
N CYS A 14 4.23 -3.58 4.64
CA CYS A 14 4.05 -4.68 3.70
C CYS A 14 3.04 -4.33 2.60
N SER A 15 1.93 -3.69 2.93
CA SER A 15 0.95 -3.24 1.93
C SER A 15 1.55 -2.22 0.95
N VAL A 16 2.33 -1.25 1.44
CA VAL A 16 3.02 -0.24 0.61
C VAL A 16 4.06 -0.91 -0.30
N ALA A 17 4.90 -1.79 0.26
CA ALA A 17 5.87 -2.55 -0.52
C ALA A 17 5.19 -3.40 -1.60
N GLY A 18 4.08 -4.06 -1.24
CA GLY A 18 3.27 -4.84 -2.17
C GLY A 18 2.72 -4.00 -3.32
N GLN A 19 2.17 -2.81 -3.03
CA GLN A 19 1.67 -1.87 -4.03
C GLN A 19 2.76 -1.43 -5.01
N ILE A 20 3.97 -1.13 -4.52
CA ILE A 20 5.10 -0.72 -5.36
C ILE A 20 5.57 -1.87 -6.25
N LEU A 21 5.68 -3.09 -5.70
CA LEU A 21 6.05 -4.28 -6.47
C LEU A 21 5.03 -4.58 -7.57
N MET A 22 3.73 -4.49 -7.25
CA MET A 22 2.68 -4.64 -8.26
C MET A 22 2.78 -3.56 -9.34
N LYS A 23 3.04 -2.31 -8.96
CA LYS A 23 3.23 -1.21 -9.91
C LYS A 23 4.40 -1.49 -10.87
N ILE A 24 5.56 -1.90 -10.34
CA ILE A 24 6.72 -2.31 -11.15
C ILE A 24 6.36 -3.45 -12.10
N GLY A 25 5.66 -4.47 -11.61
CA GLY A 25 5.25 -5.61 -12.42
C GLY A 25 4.26 -5.24 -13.52
N MET A 26 3.31 -4.35 -13.23
CA MET A 26 2.35 -3.85 -14.22
C MET A 26 2.99 -2.95 -15.27
N ASP A 27 3.99 -2.15 -14.89
CA ASP A 27 4.76 -1.34 -15.84
C ASP A 27 5.56 -2.23 -16.81
N GLN A 28 5.91 -3.46 -16.43
CA GLN A 28 6.54 -4.47 -17.32
C GLN A 28 5.53 -5.19 -18.21
N VAL A 29 4.34 -5.50 -17.71
CA VAL A 29 3.27 -6.16 -18.49
C VAL A 29 2.69 -5.21 -19.53
N GLY A 30 2.63 -3.90 -19.22
CA GLY A 30 2.08 -2.87 -20.09
C GLY A 30 0.61 -2.56 -19.83
N GLY A 31 0.10 -1.52 -20.49
CA GLY A 31 -1.30 -1.10 -20.42
C GLY A 31 -2.23 -2.16 -21.02
N ILE A 32 -3.37 -2.38 -20.37
CA ILE A 32 -4.35 -3.38 -20.77
C ILE A 32 -5.56 -2.69 -21.41
N ASP A 33 -5.71 -2.83 -22.72
CA ASP A 33 -6.87 -2.29 -23.44
C ASP A 33 -8.02 -3.29 -23.54
N GLN A 34 -7.72 -4.60 -23.50
CA GLN A 34 -8.70 -5.69 -23.59
C GLN A 34 -8.36 -6.80 -22.61
N PHE A 35 -9.36 -7.25 -21.85
CA PHE A 35 -9.20 -8.35 -20.91
C PHE A 35 -9.15 -9.70 -21.65
N SER A 36 -8.15 -10.53 -21.33
CA SER A 36 -8.05 -11.90 -21.83
C SER A 36 -7.49 -12.85 -20.77
N LEU A 37 -7.88 -14.12 -20.80
CA LEU A 37 -7.38 -15.13 -19.87
C LEU A 37 -5.84 -15.31 -19.91
N PRO A 38 -5.17 -15.30 -21.08
CA PRO A 38 -3.71 -15.37 -21.13
C PRO A 38 -3.02 -14.14 -20.53
N LEU A 39 -3.64 -12.97 -20.63
CA LEU A 39 -3.13 -11.75 -20.02
C LEU A 39 -3.24 -11.83 -18.49
N LEU A 40 -4.36 -12.35 -17.96
CA LEU A 40 -4.53 -12.55 -16.53
C LEU A 40 -3.44 -13.48 -15.97
N THR A 41 -3.12 -14.58 -16.66
CA THR A 41 -2.04 -15.48 -16.21
C THR A 41 -0.69 -14.77 -16.29
N GLN A 42 -0.40 -14.03 -17.35
CA GLN A 42 0.83 -13.25 -17.46
C GLN A 42 0.99 -12.23 -16.32
N MET A 43 -0.08 -11.54 -15.94
CA MET A 43 -0.08 -10.59 -14.80
C MET A 43 0.18 -11.32 -13.48
N LEU A 44 -0.58 -12.37 -13.20
CA LEU A 44 -0.51 -13.09 -11.92
C LEU A 44 0.83 -13.80 -11.72
N PHE A 45 1.43 -14.30 -12.80
CA PHE A 45 2.74 -14.97 -12.78
C PHE A 45 3.91 -14.02 -13.06
N ASN A 46 3.69 -12.71 -13.24
CA ASN A 46 4.79 -11.77 -13.23
C ASN A 46 5.46 -11.78 -11.84
N PRO A 47 6.78 -11.97 -11.73
CA PRO A 47 7.46 -12.12 -10.44
C PRO A 47 7.23 -10.95 -9.47
N PHE A 48 7.15 -9.72 -9.98
CA PHE A 48 6.92 -8.54 -9.16
C PHE A 48 5.47 -8.43 -8.72
N VAL A 49 4.51 -8.69 -9.60
CA VAL A 49 3.08 -8.72 -9.23
C VAL A 49 2.83 -9.82 -8.19
N PHE A 50 3.33 -11.03 -8.43
CA PHE A 50 3.18 -12.16 -7.51
C PHE A 50 3.81 -11.87 -6.14
N SER A 51 5.04 -11.34 -6.12
CA SER A 51 5.71 -10.94 -4.88
C SER A 51 4.95 -9.83 -4.17
N GLY A 52 4.37 -8.90 -4.92
CA GLY A 52 3.52 -7.84 -4.38
C GLY A 52 2.25 -8.40 -3.73
N ILE A 53 1.58 -9.35 -4.37
CA ILE A 53 0.40 -10.05 -3.82
C ILE A 53 0.77 -10.81 -2.54
N ALA A 54 1.89 -11.53 -2.55
CA ALA A 54 2.38 -12.25 -1.38
C ALA A 54 2.69 -11.28 -0.22
N SER A 55 3.37 -10.16 -0.50
CA SER A 55 3.66 -9.11 0.49
C SER A 55 2.39 -8.51 1.08
N TYR A 56 1.39 -8.23 0.23
CA TYR A 56 0.09 -7.74 0.65
C TYR A 56 -0.65 -8.76 1.53
N GLY A 57 -0.57 -10.05 1.21
CA GLY A 57 -1.12 -11.13 2.02
C GLY A 57 -0.48 -11.22 3.41
N VAL A 58 0.85 -11.10 3.49
CA VAL A 58 1.58 -11.03 4.78
C VAL A 58 1.14 -9.80 5.58
N GLY A 59 1.03 -8.64 4.93
CA GLY A 59 0.53 -7.43 5.56
C GLY A 59 -0.90 -7.58 6.09
N PHE A 60 -1.76 -8.25 5.32
CA PHE A 60 -3.14 -8.54 5.73
C PHE A 60 -3.20 -9.44 6.97
N ILE A 61 -2.37 -10.48 7.04
CA ILE A 61 -2.26 -11.32 8.24
C ILE A 61 -1.87 -10.49 9.46
N ALA A 62 -0.86 -9.63 9.34
CA ALA A 62 -0.45 -8.73 10.42
C ALA A 62 -1.54 -7.74 10.82
N TYR A 63 -2.31 -7.24 9.85
CA TYR A 63 -3.47 -6.38 10.08
C TYR A 63 -4.57 -7.08 10.89
N LEU A 64 -4.88 -8.35 10.58
CA LEU A 64 -5.85 -9.14 11.34
C LEU A 64 -5.42 -9.30 12.81
N PHE A 65 -4.12 -9.51 13.06
CA PHE A 65 -3.60 -9.54 14.43
C PHE A 65 -3.71 -8.19 15.13
N ALA A 66 -3.48 -7.08 14.43
CA ALA A 66 -3.66 -5.74 14.98
C ALA A 66 -5.14 -5.48 15.33
N LEU A 67 -6.06 -5.81 14.42
CA LEU A 67 -7.51 -5.66 14.62
C LEU A 67 -8.08 -6.52 15.76
N SER A 68 -7.44 -7.64 16.09
CA SER A 68 -7.85 -8.42 17.27
C SER A 68 -7.67 -7.68 18.60
N LYS A 69 -6.96 -6.54 18.60
CA LYS A 69 -6.62 -5.76 19.79
C LYS A 69 -6.87 -4.25 19.66
N LEU A 70 -7.08 -3.74 18.45
CA LEU A 70 -7.31 -2.34 18.16
C LEU A 70 -8.68 -2.18 17.50
N ASP A 71 -9.34 -1.07 17.81
CA ASP A 71 -10.57 -0.72 17.12
C ASP A 71 -10.29 -0.38 15.66
N GLN A 72 -11.19 -0.81 14.78
CA GLN A 72 -11.09 -0.53 13.36
C GLN A 72 -11.12 0.99 13.08
N SER A 73 -11.84 1.76 13.90
CA SER A 73 -11.89 3.23 13.84
C SER A 73 -10.53 3.90 14.11
N PHE A 74 -9.61 3.22 14.81
CA PHE A 74 -8.24 3.69 15.02
C PHE A 74 -7.28 3.16 13.95
N ALA A 75 -7.44 1.90 13.54
CA ALA A 75 -6.57 1.28 12.55
C ALA A 75 -6.76 1.86 11.14
N TYR A 76 -7.98 2.23 10.77
CA TYR A 76 -8.31 2.74 9.44
C TYR A 76 -7.64 4.10 9.12
N PRO A 77 -7.67 5.12 10.03
CA PRO A 77 -6.88 6.34 9.86
C PRO A 77 -5.39 6.08 9.72
N MET A 78 -4.83 5.16 10.51
CA MET A 78 -3.41 4.80 10.40
C MET A 78 -3.06 4.24 9.02
N PHE A 79 -3.94 3.43 8.42
CA PHE A 79 -3.75 2.90 7.06
C PHE A 79 -3.65 3.99 5.99
N SER A 80 -4.29 5.13 6.19
CA SER A 80 -4.20 6.25 5.24
C SER A 80 -2.81 6.92 5.21
N LEU A 81 -1.97 6.71 6.23
CA LEU A 81 -0.54 7.03 6.15
C LEU A 81 0.16 6.20 5.06
N GLY A 82 -0.37 5.01 4.74
CA GLY A 82 0.06 4.22 3.60
C GLY A 82 -0.03 4.98 2.27
N TYR A 83 -1.03 5.86 2.08
CA TYR A 83 -1.11 6.69 0.86
C TYR A 83 0.06 7.66 0.77
N VAL A 84 0.46 8.24 1.91
CA VAL A 84 1.62 9.13 1.99
C VAL A 84 2.90 8.36 1.67
N LEU A 85 3.05 7.17 2.25
CA LEU A 85 4.19 6.29 1.98
C LEU A 85 4.24 5.89 0.51
N VAL A 86 3.14 5.40 -0.08
CA VAL A 86 3.10 5.06 -1.53
C VAL A 86 3.50 6.26 -2.37
N ALA A 87 2.99 7.45 -2.08
CA ALA A 87 3.30 8.66 -2.85
C ALA A 87 4.81 9.03 -2.76
N VAL A 88 5.40 8.95 -1.57
CA VAL A 88 6.84 9.19 -1.35
C VAL A 88 7.68 8.13 -2.03
N PHE A 89 7.32 6.86 -1.87
CA PHE A 89 8.07 5.76 -2.48
C PHE A 89 7.98 5.79 -4.02
N ASN A 90 6.82 6.08 -4.61
CA ASN A 90 6.72 6.22 -6.06
C ASN A 90 7.56 7.40 -6.57
N TRP A 91 7.63 8.49 -5.81
CA TRP A 91 8.52 9.61 -6.17
C TRP A 91 10.00 9.23 -6.09
N VAL A 92 10.43 8.51 -5.05
CA VAL A 92 11.84 8.16 -4.83
C VAL A 92 12.31 6.98 -5.70
N PHE A 93 11.52 5.92 -5.81
CA PHE A 93 11.93 4.67 -6.47
C PHE A 93 11.50 4.62 -7.94
N LEU A 94 10.29 5.08 -8.26
CA LEU A 94 9.77 5.07 -9.63
C LEU A 94 10.01 6.40 -10.36
N HIS A 95 10.57 7.39 -9.67
CA HIS A 95 10.82 8.73 -10.22
C HIS A 95 9.56 9.37 -10.83
N GLU A 96 8.38 9.01 -10.30
CA GLU A 96 7.12 9.62 -10.75
C GLU A 96 7.08 11.10 -10.32
N PRO A 97 6.64 12.03 -11.20
CA PRO A 97 6.60 13.44 -10.87
C PRO A 97 5.69 13.70 -9.67
N PHE A 98 6.25 14.33 -8.63
CA PHE A 98 5.53 14.71 -7.43
C PHE A 98 4.99 16.14 -7.60
N SER A 99 3.75 16.25 -8.07
CA SER A 99 3.12 17.55 -8.29
C SER A 99 2.85 18.30 -6.98
N ALA A 100 2.85 19.63 -7.03
CA ALA A 100 2.46 20.47 -5.89
C ALA A 100 1.03 20.16 -5.39
N THR A 101 0.13 19.74 -6.29
CA THR A 101 -1.23 19.30 -5.94
C THR A 101 -1.23 17.99 -5.15
N ARG A 102 -0.37 17.02 -5.50
CA ARG A 102 -0.22 15.76 -4.77
C ARG A 102 0.38 16.01 -3.38
N LEU A 103 1.35 16.93 -3.27
CA LEU A 103 1.89 17.36 -1.97
C LEU A 103 0.81 17.99 -1.08
N ALA A 104 0.01 18.91 -1.61
CA ALA A 104 -1.09 19.52 -0.87
C ALA A 104 -2.10 18.46 -0.36
N GLY A 105 -2.46 17.49 -1.22
CA GLY A 105 -3.31 16.37 -0.82
C GLY A 105 -2.71 15.52 0.30
N VAL A 106 -1.40 15.22 0.24
CA VAL A 106 -0.68 14.51 1.31
C VAL A 106 -0.76 15.27 2.62
N ILE A 107 -0.55 16.59 2.62
CA ILE A 107 -0.66 17.43 3.83
C ILE A 107 -2.07 17.34 4.43
N VAL A 108 -3.11 17.40 3.59
CA VAL A 108 -4.50 17.27 4.04
C VAL A 108 -4.79 15.90 4.65
N ILE A 109 -4.28 14.81 4.05
CA ILE A 109 -4.43 13.46 4.61
C ILE A 109 -3.75 13.37 5.98
N VAL A 110 -2.50 13.82 6.09
CA VAL A 110 -1.76 13.81 7.37
C VAL A 110 -2.50 14.61 8.44
N PHE A 111 -3.02 15.78 8.09
CA PHE A 111 -3.83 16.60 9.00
C PHE A 111 -5.12 15.90 9.43
N GLY A 112 -5.84 15.25 8.50
CA GLY A 112 -7.04 14.48 8.79
C GLY A 112 -6.77 13.30 9.73
N VAL A 113 -5.66 12.58 9.53
CA VAL A 113 -5.24 11.48 10.42
C VAL A 113 -4.91 12.01 11.81
N TRP A 114 -4.20 13.14 11.90
CA TRP A 114 -3.87 13.77 13.17
C TRP A 114 -5.13 14.19 13.92
N LEU A 115 -6.13 14.75 13.24
CA LEU A 115 -7.41 15.14 13.82
C LEU A 115 -8.20 13.93 14.35
N LEU A 116 -8.17 12.79 13.65
CA LEU A 116 -8.80 11.55 14.08
C LEU A 116 -8.07 10.88 15.26
N GLY A 117 -6.77 11.12 15.41
CA GLY A 117 -5.95 10.60 16.50
C GLY A 117 -6.00 11.41 17.79
N ARG A 118 -6.77 12.51 17.83
CA ARG A 118 -6.93 13.41 18.99
C ARG A 118 -8.23 13.14 19.71
#